data_AF-A0A849Z3N1-F1
#
_entry.id   AF-A0A849Z3N1-F1
#
_cell.length_a   1.000
_cell.length_b   1.000
_cell.length_c   1.000
_cell.angle_alpha   90.00
_cell.angle_beta   90.00
_cell.angle_gamma   90.00
#
_symmetry.space_group_name_H-M   'P 1'
#
loop_
_entity.id
_entity.type
_entity.pdbx_description
1 polymer ?
#
loop_
_entity_poly.entity_id
_entity_poly.type
_entity_poly.pdbx_seq_one_letter_code
_entity_poly.pdbx_strand_id
1 'polypeptide(L)'
;MGRFGVTEILILLGIALLFFGGSRIASIGKGLGEGIKNFKKGIKEGGDDEEEAEEEPKLPEKAAARSSSKAARKEAAPEGAEAAEKS
;
A
#
# COMPACT_ATOMS: atom_id res chain seq x y z
N MET A 1 -25.38 -23.65 -25.76
CA MET A 1 -25.96 -22.70 -24.79
C MET A 1 -24.82 -22.08 -24.01
N GLY A 2 -24.47 -20.84 -24.34
CA GLY A 2 -23.28 -20.16 -23.85
C GLY A 2 -23.31 -20.02 -22.34
N ARG A 3 -22.33 -20.61 -21.67
CA ARG A 3 -22.12 -20.39 -20.24
C ARG A 3 -21.40 -19.05 -20.18
N PHE A 4 -22.11 -17.97 -19.85
CA PHE A 4 -21.48 -16.72 -19.42
C PHE A 4 -20.61 -17.05 -18.22
N GLY A 5 -19.36 -17.38 -18.51
CA GLY A 5 -18.41 -17.87 -17.56
C GLY A 5 -17.63 -16.72 -16.97
N VAL A 6 -16.79 -17.06 -15.99
CA VAL A 6 -15.79 -16.14 -15.45
C VAL A 6 -14.95 -15.51 -16.59
N THR A 7 -14.67 -16.27 -17.66
CA THR A 7 -13.93 -15.82 -18.84
C THR A 7 -14.59 -14.63 -19.54
N GLU A 8 -15.89 -14.68 -19.87
CA GLU A 8 -16.57 -13.55 -20.52
C GLU A 8 -16.63 -12.32 -19.62
N ILE A 9 -16.87 -12.52 -18.32
CA ILE A 9 -16.88 -11.41 -17.34
C ILE A 9 -15.50 -10.75 -17.27
N LEU A 10 -14.41 -11.52 -17.28
CA LEU A 10 -13.04 -10.98 -17.29
C LEU A 10 -12.74 -10.20 -18.58
N ILE A 11 -13.19 -10.69 -19.75
CA ILE A 11 -13.01 -9.99 -21.02
C ILE A 11 -13.76 -8.65 -21.01
N LEU A 12 -15.02 -8.64 -20.57
CA LEU A 12 -15.82 -7.43 -20.45
C LEU A 12 -15.22 -6.45 -19.43
N LEU A 13 -14.75 -6.95 -18.29
CA LEU A 13 -14.09 -6.15 -17.27
C LEU A 13 -12.78 -5.55 -17.81
N GLY A 14 -12.01 -6.31 -18.59
CA GLY A 14 -10.78 -5.82 -19.24
C GLY A 14 -11.05 -4.68 -20.22
N ILE A 15 -12.09 -4.81 -21.05
CA ILE A 15 -12.51 -3.75 -21.97
C ILE A 15 -12.98 -2.52 -21.16
N ALA A 16 -13.84 -2.71 -20.16
CA ALA A 16 -14.29 -1.63 -19.29
C ALA A 16 -13.11 -0.93 -18.59
N LEU A 17 -12.11 -1.67 -18.15
CA LEU A 17 -10.91 -1.12 -17.52
C LEU A 17 -10.04 -0.34 -18.50
N LEU A 18 -10.06 -0.67 -19.79
CA LEU A 18 -9.37 0.12 -20.82
C LEU A 18 -10.08 1.45 -21.09
N PHE A 19 -11.43 1.47 -21.11
CA PHE A 19 -12.22 2.70 -21.30
C PHE A 19 -12.25 3.59 -20.06
N PHE A 20 -12.49 3.01 -18.89
CA PHE A 20 -12.62 3.75 -17.63
C PHE A 20 -11.27 3.94 -16.93
N GLY A 21 -10.27 3.10 -17.22
CA GLY A 21 -8.98 3.08 -16.52
C GLY A 21 -9.07 2.41 -15.15
N GLY A 22 -7.96 1.81 -14.69
CA GLY A 22 -7.86 1.25 -13.34
C GLY A 22 -8.04 2.30 -12.23
N SER A 23 -7.69 3.57 -12.50
CA SER A 23 -7.80 4.66 -11.53
C SER A 23 -9.25 4.99 -11.15
N ARG A 24 -10.18 5.01 -12.12
CA ARG A 24 -11.61 5.27 -11.84
C ARG A 24 -12.24 4.15 -11.04
N ILE A 25 -11.97 2.89 -11.41
CA ILE A 25 -12.46 1.72 -10.67
C ILE A 25 -11.90 1.71 -9.25
N ALA A 26 -10.60 1.98 -9.07
CA ALA A 26 -9.98 2.04 -7.75
C ALA A 26 -10.53 3.18 -6.89
N SER A 27 -10.78 4.36 -7.48
CA SER A 27 -11.37 5.50 -6.76
C SER A 27 -12.79 5.20 -6.26
N ILE A 28 -13.61 4.55 -7.08
CA ILE A 28 -14.98 4.14 -6.70
C ILE A 28 -14.93 3.00 -5.68
N GLY A 29 -14.05 2.01 -5.89
CA GLY A 29 -13.87 0.88 -4.99
C GLY A 29 -13.40 1.29 -3.59
N LYS A 30 -12.53 2.29 -3.47
CA LYS A 30 -12.12 2.85 -2.17
C LYS A 30 -13.31 3.43 -1.40
N GLY A 31 -14.09 4.31 -2.03
CA GLY A 31 -15.26 4.91 -1.37
C GLY A 31 -16.35 3.89 -1.03
N LEU A 32 -16.62 2.92 -1.92
CA LEU A 32 -17.56 1.84 -1.65
C LEU A 32 -17.06 0.92 -0.54
N GLY A 33 -15.76 0.59 -0.52
CA GLY A 33 -15.15 -0.26 0.50
C GLY A 33 -15.18 0.38 1.88
N GLU A 34 -14.86 1.67 1.99
CA GLU A 34 -14.99 2.43 3.24
C GLU A 34 -16.44 2.50 3.71
N GLY A 35 -17.39 2.72 2.80
CA GLY A 35 -18.82 2.72 3.10
C GLY A 35 -19.30 1.38 3.65
N ILE A 36 -18.94 0.27 2.98
CA ILE A 36 -19.29 -1.09 3.42
C ILE A 36 -18.61 -1.42 4.76
N LYS A 37 -17.34 -1.01 4.97
CA LYS A 37 -16.62 -1.22 6.23
C LYS A 37 -17.30 -0.52 7.40
N ASN A 38 -17.69 0.74 7.21
CA ASN A 38 -18.39 1.53 8.23
C ASN A 38 -19.81 1.00 8.47
N PHE A 39 -20.51 0.56 7.41
CA PHE A 39 -21.82 -0.08 7.52
C PHE A 39 -21.74 -1.38 8.33
N LYS A 40 -20.76 -2.24 8.04
CA LYS A 40 -20.54 -3.48 8.79
C LYS A 40 -20.14 -3.22 10.24
N LYS A 41 -19.32 -2.18 10.48
CA LYS A 41 -18.96 -1.75 11.84
C LYS A 41 -20.19 -1.28 12.63
N GLY A 42 -21.02 -0.41 12.05
CA GLY A 42 -22.23 0.08 12.71
C GLY A 42 -23.27 -1.00 12.97
N ILE A 43 -23.38 -2.01 12.08
CA ILE A 43 -24.23 -3.19 12.33
C ILE A 43 -23.67 -4.05 13.46
N LYS A 44 -22.35 -4.27 13.51
CA LYS A 44 -21.71 -5.06 14.59
C LYS A 44 -21.83 -4.34 15.94
N GLU A 45 -21.66 -3.03 15.97
CA GLU A 45 -21.76 -2.19 17.18
C GLU A 45 -23.20 -2.04 17.69
N GLY A 46 -24.21 -2.14 16.83
CA GLY A 46 -25.63 -2.12 17.22
C GLY A 46 -26.23 -3.49 17.56
N GLY A 47 -25.46 -4.58 17.43
CA GLY A 47 -25.98 -5.95 17.42
C GLY A 47 -25.46 -6.88 18.52
N ASP A 48 -24.22 -6.74 18.98
CA ASP A 48 -23.68 -7.56 20.08
C ASP A 48 -22.38 -6.93 20.59
N ASP A 49 -22.38 -6.60 21.88
CA ASP A 49 -21.24 -6.10 22.65
C ASP A 49 -20.38 -7.32 23.02
N GLU A 50 -19.53 -7.82 22.11
CA GLU A 50 -18.35 -8.68 22.38
C GLU A 50 -17.75 -9.22 21.07
N GLU A 51 -16.65 -8.60 20.61
CA GLU A 51 -15.49 -9.28 20.00
C GLU A 51 -14.59 -8.19 19.40
N GLU A 52 -13.71 -7.69 20.27
CA GLU A 52 -12.45 -7.05 19.91
C GLU A 52 -11.52 -8.12 19.30
N ALA A 53 -11.06 -7.92 18.05
CA ALA A 53 -9.72 -8.29 17.58
C ALA A 53 -9.53 -8.07 16.08
N GLU A 54 -8.41 -7.40 15.77
CA GLU A 54 -7.53 -7.58 14.61
C GLU A 54 -8.04 -7.21 13.20
N GLU A 55 -7.60 -6.04 12.73
CA GLU A 55 -6.41 -6.00 11.85
C GLU A 55 -5.87 -4.56 11.78
N GLU A 56 -4.87 -4.27 12.62
CA GLU A 56 -3.83 -3.31 12.23
C GLU A 56 -2.80 -4.07 11.37
N PRO A 57 -2.67 -3.77 10.07
CA PRO A 57 -1.37 -3.77 9.46
C PRO A 57 -0.77 -2.38 9.70
N LYS A 58 -0.07 -2.28 10.83
CA LYS A 58 1.22 -1.60 10.91
C LYS A 58 1.94 -1.72 9.57
N LEU A 59 1.94 -0.64 8.78
CA LEU A 59 2.98 -0.19 7.82
C LEU A 59 2.43 0.98 6.99
N PRO A 60 2.71 2.25 7.36
CA PRO A 60 2.92 3.26 6.34
C PRO A 60 4.24 2.91 5.65
N GLU A 61 4.19 2.01 4.67
CA GLU A 61 5.27 1.87 3.71
C GLU A 61 5.30 3.13 2.84
N LYS A 62 5.96 4.14 3.40
CA LYS A 62 6.57 5.26 2.72
C LYS A 62 7.68 4.71 1.80
N ALA A 63 7.30 3.96 0.75
CA ALA A 63 8.20 3.45 -0.28
C ALA A 63 7.92 4.04 -1.67
N ALA A 64 7.49 5.30 -1.72
CA ALA A 64 7.66 6.10 -2.92
C ALA A 64 7.99 7.55 -2.53
N ALA A 65 9.17 8.03 -2.95
CA ALA A 65 9.62 9.42 -2.92
C ALA A 65 10.39 9.97 -1.69
N ARG A 66 11.36 9.24 -1.12
CA ARG A 66 12.55 9.90 -0.53
C ARG A 66 13.85 9.09 -0.71
N SER A 67 14.70 9.62 -1.60
CA SER A 67 16.16 9.60 -1.47
C SER A 67 16.92 8.30 -1.73
N SER A 68 16.75 7.76 -2.93
CA SER A 68 17.83 7.05 -3.62
C SER A 68 19.02 8.01 -3.85
N SER A 69 19.96 8.07 -2.89
CA SER A 69 21.38 8.43 -3.11
C SER A 69 22.13 8.58 -1.79
N LYS A 70 22.03 7.58 -0.90
CA LYS A 70 23.12 7.26 0.03
C LYS A 70 24.18 6.47 -0.75
N ALA A 71 24.85 7.14 -1.68
CA ALA A 71 25.99 6.64 -2.42
C ALA A 71 26.90 7.83 -2.76
N ALA A 72 28.20 7.69 -2.44
CA ALA A 72 29.28 8.65 -2.72
C ALA A 72 29.46 9.84 -1.75
N ARG A 73 29.79 9.59 -0.48
CA ARG A 73 30.72 10.46 0.27
C ARG A 73 31.48 9.71 1.37
N LYS A 74 32.10 8.59 1.02
CA LYS A 74 33.17 8.00 1.82
C LYS A 74 34.26 7.61 0.85
N GLU A 75 35.15 8.57 0.55
CA GLU A 75 36.51 8.40 -0.01
C GLU A 75 37.00 9.75 -0.55
N ALA A 76 37.43 10.61 0.38
CA ALA A 76 38.50 11.58 0.19
C ALA A 76 39.30 11.46 1.50
N ALA A 77 40.34 10.63 1.53
CA ALA A 77 41.71 10.95 1.13
C ALA A 77 42.43 11.82 2.20
N PRO A 78 43.75 11.64 2.32
CA PRO A 78 44.45 11.47 3.60
C PRO A 78 44.97 12.79 4.18
N GLU A 79 45.01 12.87 5.52
CA GLU A 79 45.82 13.88 6.20
C GLU A 79 46.53 13.23 7.38
N GLY A 80 47.86 13.17 7.28
CA GLY A 80 48.73 12.75 8.35
C GLY A 80 48.96 13.88 9.34
N ALA A 81 49.09 13.49 10.61
CA ALA A 81 49.81 14.17 11.68
C ALA A 81 49.94 13.09 12.77
N GLU A 82 51.05 12.35 12.86
CA GLU A 82 52.31 12.76 13.48
C GLU A 82 52.18 13.07 14.99
N ALA A 83 53.01 12.35 15.76
CA ALA A 83 53.57 12.67 17.07
C ALA A 83 52.83 12.29 18.38
N ALA A 84 53.65 11.68 19.25
CA ALA A 84 53.59 11.61 20.72
C ALA A 84 52.52 10.67 21.32
N GLU A 85 52.72 9.89 22.37
CA GLU A 85 53.78 9.78 23.39
C GLU A 85 53.54 8.48 24.17
N LYS A 86 54.62 7.81 24.61
CA LYS A 86 54.72 7.00 25.84
C LYS A 86 53.90 5.70 26.00
N SER A 87 54.55 4.55 25.76
CA SER A 87 54.98 3.55 26.77
C SER A 87 55.46 2.27 26.11
#